data_AF-A0A953G359-F1
#
_entry.id   AF-A0A953G359-F1
#
_cell.length_a   1.000
_cell.length_b   1.000
_cell.length_c   1.000
_cell.angle_alpha   90.00
_cell.angle_beta   90.00
_cell.angle_gamma   90.00
#
_symmetry.space_group_name_H-M   'P 1'
#
loop_
_entity.id
_entity.type
_entity.pdbx_description
1 polymer ?
#
loop_
_entity_poly.entity_id
_entity_poly.type
_entity_poly.pdbx_seq_one_letter_code
_entity_poly.pdbx_strand_id
1 'polypeptide(L)'
;MSIDYLLDLERDIDAGKDIYACPGVGRNQWVLGRNSEDLKKIARRTAEHKKIAVNIVRLIPKSDAIAGNLFLVPTKIGDPGSRGEPQIEWTIIETKEAAETMRDVRHGPSPFFATQVEDTISPQ
;
A
#
# COMPACT_ATOMS: atom_id res chain seq x y z
N MET A 1 -16.56 0.15 -7.25
CA MET A 1 -16.16 -1.17 -6.69
C MET A 1 -14.74 -1.06 -6.14
N SER A 2 -14.31 -1.98 -5.26
CA SER A 2 -12.94 -1.95 -4.68
C SER A 2 -11.83 -2.08 -5.73
N ILE A 3 -12.11 -2.73 -6.88
CA ILE A 3 -11.19 -2.79 -8.02
C ILE A 3 -11.05 -1.44 -8.75
N ASP A 4 -12.13 -0.67 -8.91
CA ASP A 4 -12.08 0.65 -9.54
C ASP A 4 -11.17 1.60 -8.77
N TYR A 5 -11.22 1.53 -7.43
CA TYR A 5 -10.32 2.27 -6.56
C TYR A 5 -8.85 1.96 -6.84
N LEU A 6 -8.49 0.69 -7.05
CA LEU A 6 -7.12 0.28 -7.37
C LEU A 6 -6.68 0.80 -8.75
N LEU A 7 -7.57 0.78 -9.74
CA LEU A 7 -7.29 1.28 -11.07
C LEU A 7 -7.13 2.81 -11.09
N ASP A 8 -7.95 3.53 -10.33
CA ASP A 8 -7.82 4.97 -10.16
C ASP A 8 -6.53 5.34 -9.42
N LEU A 9 -6.14 4.52 -8.44
CA LEU A 9 -4.86 4.66 -7.75
C LEU A 9 -3.66 4.48 -8.71
N GLU A 10 -3.69 3.46 -9.58
CA GLU A 10 -2.65 3.26 -10.60
C GLU A 10 -2.57 4.46 -11.56
N ARG A 11 -3.71 4.95 -12.04
CA ARG A 11 -3.77 6.16 -12.88
C ARG A 11 -3.21 7.39 -12.19
N ASP A 12 -3.51 7.58 -10.91
CA ASP A 12 -3.01 8.71 -10.13
C ASP A 12 -1.48 8.65 -10.00
N ILE A 13 -0.93 7.47 -9.73
CA ILE A 13 0.53 7.25 -9.61
C ILE A 13 1.21 7.45 -10.98
N ASP A 14 0.67 6.90 -12.05
CA ASP A 14 1.20 7.05 -13.41
C ASP A 14 1.13 8.51 -13.90
N ALA A 15 0.15 9.28 -13.43
CA ALA A 15 0.06 10.72 -13.66
C ALA A 15 1.03 11.56 -12.81
N GLY A 16 1.89 10.92 -12.00
CA GLY A 16 2.89 11.57 -11.16
C GLY A 16 2.34 12.16 -9.87
N LYS A 17 1.15 11.75 -9.42
CA LYS A 17 0.62 12.20 -8.12
C LYS A 17 1.29 11.46 -6.98
N ASP A 18 1.59 12.20 -5.92
CA ASP A 18 2.17 11.61 -4.72
C ASP A 18 1.13 10.84 -3.91
N ILE A 19 1.34 9.53 -3.85
CA ILE A 19 0.59 8.63 -3.01
C ILE A 19 1.57 7.96 -2.05
N TYR A 20 1.26 8.05 -0.77
CA TYR A 20 2.02 7.42 0.30
C TYR A 20 1.18 6.30 0.92
N ALA A 21 1.87 5.34 1.52
CA ALA A 21 1.25 4.25 2.25
C ALA A 21 2.05 3.93 3.51
N CYS A 22 1.36 3.49 4.57
CA CYS A 22 2.00 2.88 5.73
C CYS A 22 1.16 1.70 6.25
N PRO A 23 1.80 0.72 6.91
CA PRO A 23 1.07 -0.29 7.67
C PRO A 23 0.08 0.34 8.65
N GLY A 24 -1.14 -0.19 8.68
CA GLY A 24 -2.14 0.11 9.69
C GLY A 24 -2.00 -0.79 10.92
N VAL A 25 -2.85 -0.55 11.93
CA VAL A 25 -2.89 -1.37 13.15
C VAL A 25 -3.40 -2.79 12.89
N GLY A 26 -4.31 -2.95 11.93
CA GLY A 26 -4.83 -4.25 11.53
C GLY A 26 -3.77 -5.17 10.91
N ARG A 27 -4.10 -6.47 10.87
CA ARG A 27 -3.31 -7.45 10.10
C ARG A 27 -3.53 -7.20 8.60
N ASN A 28 -2.45 -7.18 7.82
CA ASN A 28 -2.46 -6.92 6.36
C ASN A 28 -3.17 -5.61 5.96
N GLN A 29 -3.38 -4.71 6.92
CA GLN A 29 -3.99 -3.41 6.66
C GLN A 29 -2.90 -2.43 6.28
N TRP A 30 -3.15 -1.69 5.20
CA TRP A 30 -2.35 -0.54 4.81
C TRP A 30 -3.25 0.67 4.69
N VAL A 31 -2.73 1.81 5.12
CA VAL A 31 -3.41 3.10 5.00
C VAL A 31 -2.69 3.90 3.94
N LEU A 32 -3.46 4.38 2.96
CA LEU A 32 -2.96 5.17 1.85
C LEU A 32 -3.39 6.63 2.04
N GLY A 33 -2.55 7.57 1.64
CA GLY A 33 -2.82 9.01 1.77
C GLY A 33 -1.98 9.82 0.80
N ARG A 34 -2.42 11.05 0.50
CA ARG A 34 -1.71 11.99 -0.38
C ARG A 34 -0.67 12.84 0.35
N ASN A 35 -0.62 12.75 1.67
CA ASN A 35 0.25 13.55 2.52
C ASN A 35 0.96 12.62 3.52
N SER A 36 2.29 12.63 3.49
CA SER A 36 3.11 11.80 4.38
C SER A 36 2.96 12.21 5.86
N GLU A 37 2.75 13.51 6.15
CA GLU A 37 2.57 14.00 7.53
C GLU A 37 1.32 13.44 8.20
N ASP A 38 0.23 13.25 7.45
CA ASP A 38 -0.98 12.64 7.98
C ASP A 38 -0.77 11.16 8.30
N LEU A 39 0.04 10.47 7.49
CA LEU A 39 0.41 9.08 7.74
C LEU A 39 1.36 8.93 8.93
N LYS A 40 2.18 9.94 9.28
CA LYS A 40 3.06 9.86 10.47
C LYS A 40 2.32 9.57 11.76
N LYS A 41 1.11 10.13 11.94
CA LYS A 41 0.28 9.86 13.12
C LYS A 41 -0.16 8.39 13.17
N ILE A 42 -0.52 7.83 12.02
CA ILE A 42 -0.97 6.43 11.89
C ILE A 42 0.21 5.48 12.03
N ALA A 43 1.34 5.79 11.40
CA ALA A 43 2.58 5.03 11.48
C ALA A 43 3.09 4.98 12.92
N ARG A 44 3.08 6.11 13.65
CA ARG A 44 3.45 6.16 15.08
C ARG A 44 2.55 5.27 15.93
N ARG A 45 1.22 5.42 15.78
CA ARG A 45 0.26 4.56 16.50
C ARG A 45 0.48 3.07 16.19
N THR A 46 0.77 2.74 14.94
CA THR A 46 1.03 1.37 14.50
C THR A 46 2.35 0.85 15.06
N ALA A 47 3.41 1.66 15.05
CA ALA A 47 4.71 1.33 15.60
C ALA A 47 4.62 1.05 17.11
N GLU A 48 3.93 1.90 17.85
CA GLU A 48 3.71 1.72 19.29
C GLU A 48 2.87 0.49 19.62
N HIS A 49 1.84 0.21 18.81
CA HIS A 49 0.97 -0.95 18.99
C HIS A 49 1.68 -2.26 18.66
N LYS A 50 2.43 -2.31 17.55
CA LYS A 50 3.11 -3.52 17.07
C LYS A 50 4.53 -3.69 17.65
N LYS A 51 5.05 -2.68 18.36
CA LYS A 51 6.41 -2.64 18.93
C LYS A 51 7.51 -2.88 17.89
N ILE A 52 7.30 -2.39 16.68
CA ILE A 52 8.24 -2.48 15.55
C ILE A 52 8.30 -1.15 14.82
N ALA A 53 9.40 -0.88 14.12
CA ALA A 53 9.49 0.27 13.23
C ALA A 53 8.50 0.14 12.06
N VAL A 54 7.92 1.25 11.65
CA VAL A 54 6.94 1.31 10.56
C VAL A 54 7.43 2.27 9.49
N ASN A 55 7.59 1.76 8.29
CA ASN A 55 7.96 2.58 7.13
C ASN A 55 6.74 3.28 6.57
N ILE A 56 6.91 4.56 6.25
CA ILE A 56 6.05 5.29 5.33
C ILE A 56 6.74 5.18 3.98
N VAL A 57 6.00 4.68 2.99
CA VAL A 57 6.51 4.49 1.63
C VAL A 57 5.75 5.36 0.65
N ARG A 58 6.42 5.90 -0.35
CA ARG A 58 5.81 6.44 -1.55
C ARG A 58 5.52 5.29 -2.52
N LEU A 59 4.31 5.26 -3.07
CA LEU A 59 3.95 4.34 -4.14
C LEU A 59 4.41 4.92 -5.47
N ILE A 60 5.16 4.12 -6.23
CA ILE A 60 5.74 4.52 -7.50
C ILE A 60 5.36 3.52 -8.60
N PRO A 61 5.40 3.93 -9.88
CA PRO A 61 5.20 3.03 -11.00
C PRO A 61 6.15 1.83 -10.93
N LYS A 62 5.69 0.66 -11.37
CA LYS A 62 6.50 -0.57 -11.40
C LYS A 62 7.74 -0.42 -12.29
N SER A 63 7.68 0.45 -13.31
CA SER A 63 8.80 0.78 -14.20
C SER A 63 9.93 1.53 -13.51
N ASP A 64 9.61 2.21 -12.42
CA ASP A 64 10.53 3.12 -11.72
C ASP A 64 11.19 2.42 -10.52
N ALA A 65 10.84 1.15 -10.29
CA ALA A 65 11.44 0.32 -9.26
C ALA A 65 12.93 0.07 -9.56
N ILE A 66 13.77 0.34 -8.58
CA ILE A 66 15.19 -0.01 -8.56
C ILE A 66 15.44 -1.22 -7.65
N ALA A 67 16.66 -1.75 -7.71
CA ALA A 67 17.06 -2.89 -6.87
C ALA A 67 16.84 -2.58 -5.37
N GLY A 68 16.15 -3.50 -4.68
CA GLY A 68 15.82 -3.36 -3.26
C GLY A 68 14.49 -2.68 -2.97
N ASN A 69 13.80 -2.11 -3.97
CA ASN A 69 12.40 -1.72 -3.78
C ASN A 69 11.54 -2.97 -3.59
N LEU A 70 10.53 -2.83 -2.73
CA LEU A 70 9.51 -3.85 -2.52
C LEU A 70 8.23 -3.47 -3.28
N PHE A 71 7.29 -4.41 -3.36
CA PHE A 71 6.02 -4.24 -4.05
C PHE A 71 4.87 -4.38 -3.05
N LEU A 72 3.98 -3.39 -3.01
CA LEU A 72 2.73 -3.44 -2.26
C LEU A 72 1.64 -4.07 -3.14
N VAL A 73 1.16 -5.23 -2.71
CA VAL A 73 0.30 -6.12 -3.50
C VAL A 73 -1.04 -6.33 -2.79
N PRO A 74 -2.18 -6.08 -3.46
CA PRO A 74 -3.50 -6.43 -2.92
C PRO A 74 -3.69 -7.95 -3.00
N THR A 75 -3.69 -8.64 -1.86
CA THR A 75 -3.84 -10.10 -1.79
C THR A 75 -5.28 -10.56 -1.61
N LYS A 76 -6.16 -9.64 -1.20
CA LYS A 76 -7.60 -9.91 -1.10
C LYS A 76 -8.38 -8.62 -1.29
N ILE A 77 -9.23 -8.59 -2.31
CA ILE A 77 -10.14 -7.49 -2.59
C ILE A 77 -11.52 -7.92 -2.11
N GLY A 78 -12.00 -7.30 -1.04
CA GLY A 78 -13.33 -7.53 -0.49
C GLY A 78 -14.36 -6.53 -0.99
N ASP A 79 -15.60 -6.76 -0.59
CA ASP A 79 -16.70 -5.82 -0.81
C ASP A 79 -16.45 -4.49 -0.07
N PRO A 80 -16.94 -3.35 -0.61
CA PRO A 80 -16.84 -2.08 0.09
C PRO A 80 -17.45 -2.16 1.50
N GLY A 81 -16.79 -1.51 2.45
CA GLY A 81 -17.28 -1.37 3.81
C GLY A 81 -18.56 -0.55 3.88
N SER A 82 -19.10 -0.42 5.10
CA SER A 82 -20.38 0.28 5.34
C SER A 82 -20.35 1.78 5.01
N ARG A 83 -19.17 2.38 4.80
CA ARG A 83 -19.01 3.77 4.33
C ARG A 83 -18.49 3.85 2.89
N GLY A 84 -18.53 2.75 2.14
CA GLY A 84 -18.06 2.66 0.76
C GLY A 84 -16.55 2.58 0.61
N GLU A 85 -15.81 2.46 1.72
CA GLU A 85 -14.36 2.30 1.71
C GLU A 85 -13.95 0.92 1.16
N PRO A 86 -12.94 0.82 0.30
CA PRO A 86 -12.49 -0.45 -0.24
C PRO A 86 -11.87 -1.30 0.88
N GLN A 87 -12.35 -2.53 1.07
CA GLN A 87 -11.73 -3.50 1.97
C GLN A 87 -10.66 -4.29 1.22
N ILE A 88 -9.41 -3.88 1.36
CA ILE A 88 -8.28 -4.52 0.68
C ILE A 88 -7.27 -4.98 1.72
N GLU A 89 -6.93 -6.27 1.69
CA GLU A 89 -5.78 -6.80 2.41
C GLU A 89 -4.56 -6.72 1.51
N TRP A 90 -3.45 -6.25 2.06
CA TRP A 90 -2.22 -5.99 1.33
C TRP A 90 -1.04 -6.75 1.92
N THR A 91 -0.07 -7.07 1.08
CA THR A 91 1.21 -7.68 1.46
C THR A 91 2.35 -6.98 0.73
N ILE A 92 3.51 -6.96 1.37
CA ILE A 92 4.77 -6.52 0.76
C ILE A 92 5.51 -7.74 0.20
N ILE A 93 5.91 -7.66 -1.07
CA ILE A 93 6.60 -8.72 -1.81
C ILE A 93 7.90 -8.18 -2.39
N GLU A 94 8.95 -8.99 -2.42
CA GLU A 94 10.31 -8.55 -2.82
C GLU A 94 10.51 -8.53 -4.34
N THR A 95 9.82 -9.39 -5.10
CA THR A 95 10.01 -9.52 -6.54
C THR A 95 8.72 -9.26 -7.31
N LYS A 96 8.88 -8.75 -8.53
CA LYS A 96 7.75 -8.46 -9.42
C LYS A 96 6.99 -9.74 -9.80
N GLU A 97 7.72 -10.83 -10.03
CA GLU A 97 7.16 -12.12 -10.44
C GLU A 97 6.32 -12.75 -9.31
N ALA A 98 6.79 -12.65 -8.06
CA ALA A 98 6.01 -13.07 -6.91
C ALA A 98 4.78 -12.17 -6.70
N ALA A 99 4.90 -10.86 -6.91
CA ALA A 99 3.78 -9.94 -6.83
C ALA A 99 2.68 -10.26 -7.85
N GLU A 100 3.05 -10.58 -9.10
CA GLU A 100 2.14 -11.03 -10.16
C GLU A 100 1.37 -12.31 -9.80
N THR A 101 2.02 -13.22 -9.06
CA THR A 101 1.42 -14.49 -8.65
C THR A 101 0.51 -14.33 -7.43
N MET A 102 0.80 -13.36 -6.55
CA MET A 102 0.14 -13.19 -5.25
C MET A 102 -1.05 -12.23 -5.28
N ARG A 103 -1.15 -11.37 -6.31
CA ARG A 103 -2.23 -10.40 -6.42
C ARG A 103 -3.59 -11.09 -6.60
N ASP A 104 -4.62 -10.50 -6.00
CA ASP A 104 -5.99 -11.01 -6.16
C ASP A 104 -6.54 -10.65 -7.55
N VAL A 105 -6.79 -11.67 -8.38
CA VAL A 105 -7.32 -11.50 -9.75
C VAL A 105 -8.79 -11.87 -9.88
N ARG A 106 -9.48 -12.21 -8.77
CA ARG A 106 -10.88 -12.68 -8.81
C ARG A 106 -11.86 -11.63 -9.31
N HIS A 107 -11.51 -10.35 -9.17
CA HIS A 107 -12.31 -9.21 -9.60
C HIS A 107 -11.76 -8.55 -10.88
N GLY A 108 -10.85 -9.21 -11.59
CA GLY A 108 -10.13 -8.68 -12.76
C GLY A 108 -8.65 -8.42 -12.48
N PRO A 109 -7.90 -7.86 -13.45
CA PRO A 109 -6.49 -7.56 -13.26
C PRO A 109 -6.31 -6.48 -12.18
N SER A 110 -5.80 -6.85 -11.01
CA SER A 110 -5.53 -5.92 -9.93
C SER A 110 -4.12 -5.31 -10.07
N PRO A 111 -3.98 -3.99 -9.97
CA PRO A 111 -2.65 -3.38 -9.97
C PRO A 111 -1.96 -3.60 -8.62
N PHE A 112 -0.64 -3.62 -8.67
CA PHE A 112 0.26 -3.54 -7.52
C PHE A 112 1.31 -2.49 -7.81
N PHE A 113 1.97 -2.03 -6.75
CA PHE A 113 2.77 -0.81 -6.78
C PHE A 113 4.16 -1.07 -6.22
N ALA A 114 5.19 -0.50 -6.85
CA ALA A 114 6.51 -0.49 -6.23
C ALA A 114 6.52 0.55 -5.09
N THR A 115 7.38 0.33 -4.09
CA THR A 115 7.45 1.16 -2.89
C THR A 115 8.84 1.74 -2.72
N GLN A 116 8.91 3.04 -2.48
CA GLN A 116 10.13 3.75 -2.08
C GLN A 116 9.96 4.23 -0.63
N VAL A 117 10.93 3.93 0.25
CA VAL A 117 10.85 4.38 1.65
C VAL A 117 11.07 5.89 1.71
N GLU A 118 10.12 6.59 2.32
CA GLU A 118 10.16 8.05 2.53
C GLU A 118 10.60 8.38 3.96
N ASP A 119 10.07 7.64 4.94
CA ASP A 119 10.35 7.84 6.36
C ASP A 119 10.19 6.52 7.13
N THR A 120 10.80 6.44 8.31
CA THR A 120 10.70 5.29 9.23
C THR A 120 10.39 5.77 10.63
N ILE A 121 9.22 5.38 11.15
CA ILE A 121 8.79 5.74 12.49
C ILE A 121 9.08 4.58 13.44
N SER A 122 9.97 4.79 14.39
CA SER A 122 10.26 3.85 15.47
C SER A 122 9.27 4.00 16.64
N PRO A 123 8.94 2.91 17.35
CA PRO A 123 8.21 3.02 18.61
C PRO A 123 9.02 3.80 19.65
N GLN A 124 8.34 4.57 20.49
CA GLN A 124 8.92 5.25 21.64
C GLN A 124 8.74 4.43 22.92
#